data_AF-A0A257RLQ8-F1
#
_entry.id   AF-A0A257RLQ8-F1
#
_cell.length_a   1.000
_cell.length_b   1.000
_cell.length_c   1.000
_cell.angle_alpha   90.00
_cell.angle_beta   90.00
_cell.angle_gamma   90.00
#
_symmetry.space_group_name_H-M   'P 1'
#
loop_
_entity.id
_entity.type
_entity.pdbx_description
1 polymer ?
#
loop_
_entity_poly.entity_id
_entity_poly.type
_entity_poly.pdbx_seq_one_letter_code
_entity_poly.pdbx_strand_id
1 'polypeptide(L)' 'MKAQYTRLLARSPTAEAIDYDLNHWEGLVRFLDDGRIAIDSNTIERSIRPASLSRKNSIFAGRIVAGSLAEQSPK' A
#
# COMPACT_ATOMS: atom_id res chain seq x y z
N MET A 1 25.12 -4.35 18.08
CA MET A 1 23.92 -3.64 17.56
C MET A 1 22.59 -4.12 18.15
N LYS A 2 22.28 -5.43 18.19
CA LYS A 2 20.98 -5.94 18.70
C LYS A 2 20.66 -5.58 20.17
N ALA A 3 21.68 -5.51 21.04
CA ALA A 3 21.47 -5.30 22.48
C ALA A 3 21.02 -3.88 22.88
N GLN A 4 21.18 -2.88 22.00
CA GLN A 4 20.79 -1.49 22.28
C GLN A 4 19.34 -1.18 21.86
N TYR A 5 18.78 -1.94 20.91
CA TYR A 5 17.40 -1.79 20.40
C TYR A 5 16.34 -2.19 21.43
N THR A 6 16.56 -3.31 22.11
CA THR A 6 15.61 -3.89 23.07
C THR A 6 15.34 -2.97 24.27
N ARG A 7 16.28 -2.08 24.60
CA ARG A 7 16.23 -1.29 25.84
C ARG A 7 15.45 0.02 25.73
N LEU A 8 15.25 0.55 24.52
CA LEU A 8 14.62 1.86 24.33
C LEU A 8 13.20 1.79 23.74
N LEU A 9 12.83 0.70 23.06
CA LEU A 9 11.74 0.77 22.09
C LEU A 9 10.87 -0.48 22.00
N ALA A 10 10.92 -1.38 22.98
CA ALA A 10 10.38 -2.76 22.93
C ALA A 10 8.92 -2.93 22.43
N ARG A 11 8.11 -1.87 22.30
CA ARG A 11 6.73 -1.88 21.77
C ARG A 11 6.32 -0.61 21.00
N SER A 12 7.26 0.20 20.49
CA SER A 12 6.86 1.36 19.69
C SER A 12 6.54 0.94 18.24
N PRO A 13 5.62 1.64 17.54
CA PRO A 13 5.37 1.39 16.12
C PRO A 13 6.62 1.48 15.26
N THR A 14 7.60 2.30 15.67
CA THR A 14 8.89 2.44 14.98
C THR A 14 9.77 1.20 15.18
N ALA A 15 9.76 0.59 16.37
CA ALA A 15 10.51 -0.66 16.58
C ALA A 15 9.93 -1.79 15.75
N GLU A 16 8.61 -1.89 15.71
CA GLU A 16 7.91 -2.91 14.94
C GLU A 16 8.20 -2.79 13.45
N ALA A 17 8.19 -1.56 12.91
CA ALA A 17 8.58 -1.31 11.52
C ALA A 17 10.03 -1.75 11.23
N ILE A 18 10.96 -1.45 12.15
CA ILE A 18 12.37 -1.80 11.96
C ILE A 18 12.59 -3.31 12.10
N ASP A 19 11.95 -3.97 13.06
CA ASP A 19 12.00 -5.43 13.18
C ASP A 19 11.37 -6.10 11.94
N TYR A 20 10.29 -5.53 11.39
CA TYR A 20 9.70 -6.01 10.13
C TYR A 20 10.69 -5.90 8.97
N ASP A 21 11.34 -4.75 8.79
CA ASP A 21 12.33 -4.54 7.74
C ASP A 21 13.52 -5.49 7.87
N LEU A 22 14.03 -5.67 9.11
CA LEU A 22 15.14 -6.59 9.40
C LEU A 22 14.77 -8.05 9.12
N ASN A 23 13.54 -8.46 9.41
CA ASN A 23 13.05 -9.81 9.11
C ASN A 23 12.92 -10.08 7.60
N HIS A 24 12.74 -9.04 6.78
CA HIS A 24 12.59 -9.16 5.32
C HIS A 24 13.87 -8.80 4.54
N TRP A 25 14.97 -8.53 5.25
CA TRP A 25 16.22 -8.01 4.68
C TRP A 25 16.78 -8.86 3.53
N GLU A 26 16.69 -10.20 3.63
CA GLU A 26 17.15 -11.12 2.57
C GLU A 26 16.45 -10.88 1.22
N GLY A 27 15.16 -10.54 1.24
CA GLY A 27 14.42 -10.17 0.03
C GLY A 27 14.80 -8.78 -0.48
N LEU A 28 15.01 -7.83 0.43
CA LEU A 28 15.35 -6.44 0.10
C LEU A 28 16.71 -6.31 -0.57
N VAL A 29 17.68 -7.18 -0.25
CA VAL A 29 19.03 -7.14 -0.86
C VAL A 29 19.18 -8.03 -2.09
N ARG A 30 18.17 -8.81 -2.46
CA ARG A 30 18.22 -9.79 -3.56
C ARG A 30 18.59 -9.17 -4.91
N PHE A 31 18.26 -7.89 -5.13
CA PHE A 31 18.63 -7.15 -6.33
C PHE A 31 20.15 -6.97 -6.50
N LEU A 32 20.93 -7.06 -5.41
CA LEU A 32 22.39 -7.01 -5.46
C LEU A 32 22.98 -8.29 -6.07
N ASP A 33 22.30 -9.43 -5.89
CA ASP A 33 22.72 -10.73 -6.43
C ASP A 33 22.13 -11.00 -7.82
N ASP A 34 20.93 -10.50 -8.10
CA ASP A 34 20.23 -10.67 -9.37
C ASP A 34 19.77 -9.33 -9.95
N GLY A 35 20.52 -8.81 -10.91
CA GLY A 35 20.24 -7.55 -11.60
C GLY A 35 18.99 -7.56 -12.49
N ARG A 36 18.27 -8.69 -12.61
CA ARG A 36 16.93 -8.71 -13.22
C ARG A 36 15.86 -8.17 -12.28
N ILE A 37 16.13 -8.13 -10.98
CA ILE A 37 15.21 -7.60 -9.98
C ILE A 37 15.34 -6.07 -10.00
N ALA A 38 14.25 -5.39 -10.31
CA ALA A 38 14.20 -3.94 -10.24
C ALA A 38 14.35 -3.49 -8.78
N ILE A 39 15.25 -2.53 -8.53
CA ILE A 39 15.44 -1.93 -7.21
C ILE A 39 14.24 -1.06 -6.79
N ASP A 40 13.47 -0.57 -7.78
CA ASP A 40 12.32 0.29 -7.56
C ASP A 40 10.99 -0.47 -7.52
N SER A 41 10.05 0.07 -6.76
CA SER A 41 8.67 -0.42 -6.67
C SER A 41 7.77 0.14 -7.79
N ASN A 42 8.29 0.93 -8.74
CA ASN A 42 7.45 1.66 -9.71
C ASN A 42 6.58 0.70 -10.53
N THR A 43 7.12 -0.45 -10.91
CA THR A 43 6.39 -1.45 -11.71
C THR A 43 5.20 -2.01 -10.94
N ILE A 44 5.40 -2.33 -9.65
CA ILE A 44 4.37 -2.85 -8.76
C ILE A 44 3.34 -1.75 -8.43
N GLU A 45 3.81 -0.54 -8.16
CA GLU A 45 2.93 0.61 -7.89
C GLU A 45 2.05 0.96 -9.08
N ARG A 46 2.60 0.92 -10.30
CA ARG A 46 1.82 1.11 -11.53
C ARG A 46 0.80 0.01 -11.74
N SER A 47 1.10 -1.23 -11.36
CA SER A 47 0.16 -2.35 -11.55
C SER A 47 -0.99 -2.34 -10.52
N ILE A 48 -0.75 -1.92 -9.27
CA ILE A 48 -1.79 -1.84 -8.24
C ILE A 48 -2.65 -0.56 -8.35
N ARG A 49 -2.08 0.54 -8.85
CA ARG A 49 -2.76 1.85 -8.94
C ARG A 49 -4.13 1.80 -9.64
N PRO A 50 -4.33 1.11 -10.78
CA PRO A 50 -5.65 0.98 -11.41
C PRO A 50 -6.71 0.37 -10.48
N ALA A 51 -6.35 -0.66 -9.70
CA ALA A 51 -7.27 -1.31 -8.78
C ALA A 51 -7.66 -0.38 -7.62
N SER A 52 -6.68 0.33 -7.03
CA SER A 52 -6.93 1.31 -5.99
C SER A 52 -7.79 2.48 -6.48
N LEU A 53 -7.54 2.96 -7.71
CA LEU A 53 -8.34 4.03 -8.34
C LEU A 53 -9.76 3.57 -8.66
N SER A 54 -9.93 2.36 -9.20
CA SER A 54 -11.26 1.80 -9.48
C SER A 54 -12.11 1.68 -8.21
N ARG A 55 -11.51 1.20 -7.11
CA ARG A 55 -12.16 1.13 -5.79
C ARG A 55 -12.55 2.51 -5.24
N LYS A 56 -11.74 3.54 -5.48
CA LYS A 56 -12.07 4.91 -5.08
C LYS A 56 -13.20 5.50 -5.94
N ASN A 57 -13.20 5.23 -7.24
CA ASN A 57 -14.18 5.75 -8.18
C ASN A 57 -15.56 5.08 -8.05
N SER A 58 -15.61 3.81 -7.67
CA SER A 58 -16.89 3.08 -7.47
C SER A 58 -17.75 3.68 -6.36
N ILE A 59 -17.15 4.31 -5.35
CA ILE A 59 -17.85 5.01 -4.26
C ILE A 59 -18.65 6.21 -4.80
N PHE A 60 -18.22 6.82 -5.91
CA PHE A 60 -18.90 7.98 -6.52
C PHE A 60 -19.92 7.58 -7.60
N ALA A 61 -19.72 6.45 -8.28
CA ALA A 61 -20.59 6.00 -9.36
C ALA A 61 -22.04 5.70 -8.92
N GLY A 62 -22.27 5.32 -7.66
CA GLY A 62 -23.60 5.08 -7.10
C GLY A 62 -24.45 6.34 -6.87
N ARG A 63 -23.85 7.54 -6.82
CA ARG A 63 -24.59 8.79 -6.52
C ARG A 63 -25.21 9.46 -7.74
N ILE A 64 -24.65 9.30 -8.93
CA ILE A 64 -25.16 9.96 -10.15
C ILE A 64 -26.48 9.34 -10.62
N VAL A 65 -26.61 8.01 -10.55
CA VAL A 65 -27.84 7.30 -10.93
C VAL A 65 -29.01 7.64 -9.98
N ALA A 66 -28.73 7.87 -8.69
CA ALA A 66 -29.75 8.26 -7.72
C ALA A 66 -30.29 9.69 -7.96
N GLY A 67 -29.45 10.62 -8.44
CA GLY A 67 -29.86 11.98 -8.76
C GLY A 67 -30.76 12.07 -10.00
N SER A 68 -30.46 11.30 -11.05
CA SER A 68 -31.22 11.33 -12.31
C SER A 68 -32.57 10.60 -12.25
N LEU A 69 -32.76 9.72 -11.26
CA LEU A 69 -34.04 9.02 -11.02
C LEU A 69 -35.00 9.84 -10.14
N ALA A 70 -34.49 10.83 -9.39
CA ALA A 70 -35.32 11.69 -8.55
C ALA A 70 -36.02 12.82 -9.35
N GLU A 71 -35.61 13.09 -10.59
CA GLU A 71 -36.17 14.15 -11.43
C GLU A 71 -37.28 13.65 -12.39
N GLN A 72 -37.53 12.35 -12.45
CA GLN A 72 -38.53 11.73 -13.35
C GLN A 72 -39.80 11.24 -12.62
N SER A 73 -40.12 11.78 -11.45
CA SER A 73 -41.43 11.52 -10.81
C SER A 73 -42.45 12.55 -11.31
N PRO A 74 -43.41 12.19 -12.18
CA PRO A 74 -44.44 13.10 -12.66
C PRO A 74 -45.44 13.42 -11.53
N LYS A 75 -45.86 14.69 -11.45
CA LYS A 75 -47.05 15.11 -10.71
C LYS A 75 -48.32 14.54 -11.34
#